data_AF-A0A101WP64-F1
#
_entry.id   AF-A0A101WP64-F1
#
_cell.length_a   1.000
_cell.length_b   1.000
_cell.length_c   1.000
_cell.angle_alpha   90.00
_cell.angle_beta   90.00
_cell.angle_gamma   90.00
#
_symmetry.space_group_name_H-M   'P 1'
#
loop_
_entity.id
_entity.type
_entity.pdbx_description
1 polymer ?
#
loop_
_entity_poly.entity_id
_entity_poly.type
_entity_poly.pdbx_seq_one_letter_code
_entity_poly.pdbx_strand_id
1 'polypeptide(L)'
;MIRNIYTHTRNPVEISELIKEHDTLVNEGKVLPVCYRCAQVPKEGLYDGFRVRGMFFCSNCQRELFMAEHDSPEYQEFLFLIKGLLF
;
A
#
# COMPACT_ATOMS: atom_id res chain seq x y z
N MET A 1 -2.44 30.56 40.14
CA MET A 1 -2.48 29.11 40.39
C MET A 1 -3.86 28.74 40.93
N ILE A 2 -4.35 27.55 40.55
CA ILE A 2 -5.46 26.75 41.13
C ILE A 2 -6.78 26.69 40.31
N ARG A 3 -6.88 25.55 39.59
CA ARG A 3 -8.00 24.58 39.41
C ARG A 3 -9.31 24.95 38.70
N ASN A 4 -9.37 24.56 37.42
CA ASN A 4 -10.11 23.43 36.83
C ASN A 4 -11.43 22.91 37.49
N ILE A 5 -12.40 22.61 36.59
CA ILE A 5 -13.38 21.48 36.52
C ILE A 5 -14.89 21.82 36.57
N TYR A 6 -15.56 21.69 35.39
CA TYR A 6 -16.91 21.16 35.02
C TYR A 6 -18.17 21.65 35.81
N THR A 7 -19.41 21.79 35.30
CA THR A 7 -20.21 21.12 34.25
C THR A 7 -21.52 21.92 34.01
N HIS A 8 -22.27 21.51 32.98
CA HIS A 8 -23.75 21.54 32.84
C HIS A 8 -24.43 22.54 31.88
N THR A 9 -24.56 22.06 30.63
CA THR A 9 -25.76 22.03 29.76
C THR A 9 -26.72 23.23 29.68
N ARG A 10 -26.83 23.76 28.47
CA ARG A 10 -28.12 24.09 27.82
C ARG A 10 -28.02 23.82 26.31
N ASN A 11 -28.78 22.85 25.82
CA ASN A 11 -29.45 22.90 24.51
C ASN A 11 -30.95 23.12 24.83
N PRO A 12 -31.80 23.67 23.94
CA PRO A 12 -31.73 23.58 22.47
C PRO A 12 -32.05 24.91 21.74
N VAL A 13 -31.69 25.05 20.46
CA VAL A 13 -32.55 25.58 19.36
C VAL A 13 -31.77 25.39 18.05
N GLU A 14 -32.47 24.81 17.08
CA GLU A 14 -32.05 24.47 15.72
C GLU A 14 -31.61 25.71 14.92
N ILE A 15 -30.39 25.68 14.37
CA ILE A 15 -30.04 26.46 13.17
C ILE A 15 -29.28 25.53 12.22
N SER A 16 -30.07 25.01 11.29
CA SER A 16 -29.78 24.77 9.87
C SER A 16 -28.45 24.11 9.49
N GLU A 17 -28.58 22.90 8.96
CA GLU A 17 -28.13 22.54 7.60
C GLU A 17 -27.10 23.46 6.94
N LEU A 18 -25.97 22.84 6.51
CA LEU A 18 -24.95 23.27 5.53
C LEU A 18 -23.52 23.37 6.10
N ILE A 19 -23.06 22.31 6.77
CA ILE A 19 -21.67 21.89 6.55
C ILE A 19 -21.76 20.62 5.71
N LYS A 20 -22.06 20.81 4.42
CA LYS A 20 -21.61 19.83 3.42
C LYS A 20 -20.10 19.87 3.54
N GLU A 21 -19.52 18.86 4.19
CA GLU A 21 -18.10 18.60 4.12
C GLU A 21 -17.73 18.70 2.65
N HIS A 22 -17.07 19.80 2.33
CA HIS A 22 -16.50 20.00 1.02
C HIS A 22 -15.38 18.97 0.98
N ASP A 23 -15.70 17.78 0.45
CA ASP A 23 -14.73 16.78 0.04
C ASP A 23 -13.88 17.47 -1.03
N THR A 24 -12.89 18.18 -0.51
CA THR A 24 -11.92 18.91 -1.31
C THR A 24 -11.08 17.75 -1.80
N LEU A 25 -11.39 17.27 -3.01
CA LEU A 25 -10.62 16.25 -3.69
C LEU A 25 -9.22 16.82 -3.94
N VAL A 26 -8.40 16.80 -2.90
CA VAL A 26 -6.96 16.97 -3.00
C VAL A 26 -6.51 15.73 -3.75
N ASN A 27 -6.34 15.86 -5.06
CA ASN A 27 -5.70 14.86 -5.90
C ASN A 27 -4.22 14.81 -5.54
N GLU A 28 -3.91 14.35 -4.33
CA GLU A 28 -2.57 13.99 -3.93
C GLU A 28 -2.21 12.73 -4.72
N GLY A 29 -1.28 12.86 -5.67
CA GLY A 29 -0.74 11.70 -6.36
C GLY A 29 -0.18 10.71 -5.34
N LYS A 30 -0.77 9.52 -5.25
CA LYS A 30 -0.32 8.47 -4.33
C LYS A 30 0.79 7.66 -4.97
N VAL A 31 1.93 7.57 -4.29
CA VAL A 31 3.01 6.64 -4.66
C VAL A 31 2.69 5.29 -4.05
N LEU A 32 2.56 4.26 -4.89
CA LEU A 32 2.23 2.89 -4.48
C LEU A 32 3.39 1.94 -4.81
N PRO A 33 3.64 0.90 -3.99
CA PRO A 33 4.60 -0.13 -4.33
C PRO A 33 4.11 -0.92 -5.54
N VAL A 34 5.00 -1.22 -6.47
CA VAL A 34 4.69 -2.00 -7.68
C VAL A 34 5.66 -3.17 -7.75
N CYS A 35 5.12 -4.38 -7.94
CA CYS A 35 5.91 -5.59 -8.14
C CYS A 35 6.73 -5.48 -9.43
N TYR A 36 8.03 -5.78 -9.33
CA TYR A 36 8.97 -5.68 -10.45
C TYR A 36 8.66 -6.64 -11.59
N ARG A 37 8.05 -7.80 -11.31
CA ARG A 37 7.65 -8.77 -12.33
C ARG A 37 6.27 -8.48 -12.91
N CYS A 38 5.23 -8.45 -12.08
CA CYS A 38 3.85 -8.39 -12.57
C CYS A 38 3.30 -6.97 -12.74
N ALA A 39 4.04 -5.94 -12.36
CA ALA A 39 3.63 -4.53 -12.41
C ALA A 39 2.32 -4.20 -11.66
N GLN A 40 1.88 -5.07 -10.75
CA GLN A 40 0.69 -4.84 -9.93
C GLN A 40 1.05 -4.22 -8.57
N VAL A 41 0.10 -3.46 -8.02
CA VAL A 41 0.16 -2.98 -6.64
C VAL A 41 -0.31 -4.12 -5.71
N PRO A 42 0.55 -4.64 -4.81
CA PRO A 42 0.20 -5.69 -3.87
C PRO A 42 -0.82 -5.20 -2.84
N LYS A 43 -1.72 -6.09 -2.39
CA LYS A 43 -2.73 -5.78 -1.37
C LYS A 43 -2.13 -5.39 -0.02
N GLU A 44 -1.07 -6.08 0.38
CA GLU A 44 -0.37 -5.84 1.65
C GLU A 44 0.72 -4.75 1.54
N GLY A 45 0.75 -4.02 0.42
CA GLY A 45 1.68 -2.91 0.20
C GLY A 45 3.16 -3.33 0.30
N LEU A 46 3.97 -2.51 0.97
CA LEU A 46 5.42 -2.73 1.14
C LEU A 46 5.78 -3.90 2.06
N TYR A 47 4.82 -4.47 2.80
CA TYR A 47 5.03 -5.60 3.69
C TYR A 47 4.78 -6.95 3.01
N ASP A 48 4.38 -6.94 1.74
CA ASP A 48 4.19 -8.15 0.95
C ASP A 48 5.54 -8.73 0.46
N GLY A 49 5.53 -10.00 0.02
CA GLY A 49 6.60 -10.63 -0.76
C GLY A 49 8.06 -10.44 -0.28
N PHE A 50 8.98 -10.21 -1.23
CA PHE A 50 10.42 -10.13 -0.97
C PHE A 50 11.13 -9.04 -1.80
N ARG A 51 12.41 -8.77 -1.47
CA ARG A 51 13.24 -7.77 -2.14
C ARG A 51 14.57 -8.33 -2.61
N VAL A 52 15.03 -7.90 -3.79
CA VAL A 52 16.36 -8.15 -4.33
C VAL A 52 16.97 -6.80 -4.73
N ARG A 53 18.08 -6.39 -4.10
CA ARG A 53 18.77 -5.11 -4.40
C ARG A 53 17.83 -3.88 -4.39
N GLY A 54 16.85 -3.87 -3.50
CA GLY A 54 15.86 -2.80 -3.39
C GLY A 54 14.65 -2.94 -4.32
N MET A 55 14.70 -3.81 -5.34
CA MET A 55 13.56 -4.13 -6.18
C MET A 55 12.62 -5.09 -5.47
N PHE A 56 11.33 -4.87 -5.64
CA PHE A 56 10.27 -5.51 -4.87
C PHE A 56 9.50 -6.53 -5.72
N PHE A 57 9.24 -7.72 -5.16
CA PHE A 57 8.42 -8.76 -5.77
C PHE A 57 7.28 -9.13 -4.80
N CYS A 58 6.03 -9.12 -5.24
CA CYS A 58 4.88 -9.45 -4.39
C CYS A 58 4.81 -10.94 -4.02
N SER A 59 4.01 -11.30 -3.01
CA SER A 59 3.92 -12.70 -2.55
C SER A 59 3.34 -13.67 -3.58
N ASN A 60 2.51 -13.18 -4.50
CA ASN A 60 2.02 -14.01 -5.61
C ASN A 60 3.17 -14.42 -6.53
N CYS A 61 3.98 -13.46 -6.99
CA CYS A 61 5.18 -13.75 -7.77
C CYS A 61 6.19 -14.59 -6.98
N GLN A 62 6.35 -14.36 -5.67
CA GLN A 62 7.19 -15.20 -4.83
C GLN A 62 6.74 -16.66 -4.82
N ARG A 63 5.43 -16.89 -4.66
CA ARG A 63 4.86 -18.24 -4.65
C ARG A 63 5.03 -18.90 -6.01
N GLU A 64 4.80 -18.17 -7.10
CA GLU A 64 5.03 -18.67 -8.45
C GLU A 64 6.50 -19.09 -8.65
N LEU A 65 7.46 -18.26 -8.23
CA LEU A 65 8.88 -18.62 -8.26
C LEU A 65 9.18 -19.89 -7.47
N PHE A 66 8.61 -20.03 -6.26
CA PHE A 66 8.87 -21.20 -5.41
C PHE A 66 8.26 -22.48 -5.96
N MET A 67 7.18 -22.39 -6.74
CA MET A 67 6.48 -23.53 -7.33
C MET A 67 6.94 -23.83 -8.77
N ALA A 68 7.69 -22.94 -9.40
CA ALA A 68 8.13 -23.12 -10.78
C ALA A 68 9.20 -24.21 -10.89
N GLU A 69 9.05 -25.09 -11.88
CA GLU A 69 10.07 -26.08 -12.22
C GLU A 69 11.27 -25.39 -12.88
N HIS A 70 12.47 -25.94 -12.70
CA HIS A 70 13.70 -25.30 -13.16
C HIS A 70 13.71 -25.00 -14.68
N ASP A 71 13.14 -25.90 -15.47
CA ASP A 71 13.10 -25.78 -16.93
C ASP A 71 11.86 -25.02 -17.43
N SER A 72 11.02 -24.51 -16.53
CA SER A 72 9.80 -23.80 -16.89
C SER A 72 10.09 -22.37 -17.38
N PRO A 73 9.29 -21.84 -18.33
CA PRO A 73 9.43 -20.46 -18.79
C PRO A 73 9.35 -19.44 -17.65
N GLU A 74 8.50 -19.70 -16.65
CA GLU A 74 8.31 -18.84 -15.49
C GLU A 74 9.58 -18.77 -14.64
N TYR A 75 10.22 -19.92 -14.37
CA TYR A 75 11.49 -19.95 -13.63
C TYR A 75 12.59 -19.20 -14.39
N GLN A 76 12.68 -19.41 -15.71
CA GLN A 76 13.69 -18.74 -16.53
C GLN A 76 13.47 -17.22 -16.59
N GLU A 77 12.22 -16.76 -16.60
CA GLU A 77 11.89 -15.34 -16.48
C GLU A 77 12.38 -14.76 -15.14
N PHE A 78 12.09 -15.41 -14.01
CA PHE A 78 12.59 -14.98 -12.70
C PHE A 78 14.11 -14.97 -12.65
N LEU A 79 14.76 -15.99 -13.21
CA LEU A 79 16.22 -16.07 -13.26
C LEU A 79 16.82 -14.90 -14.04
N PHE A 80 16.23 -14.55 -15.18
CA PHE A 80 16.64 -13.40 -15.98
C PHE A 80 16.49 -12.10 -15.19
N LEU A 81 15.32 -11.86 -14.59
CA LEU A 81 15.04 -10.66 -13.80
C LEU A 81 16.00 -10.54 -12.61
N ILE A 82 16.18 -11.61 -11.82
CA ILE A 82 17.02 -11.58 -10.62
C ILE A 82 18.50 -11.41 -10.99
N LYS A 83 18.98 -12.08 -12.05
CA LYS A 83 20.36 -11.90 -12.53
C LYS A 83 20.61 -10.45 -12.94
N GLY A 84 19.69 -9.83 -13.66
CA GLY A 84 19.80 -8.41 -14.06
C GLY A 84 19.81 -7.41 -12.90
N LEU A 85 19.46 -7.84 -11.69
CA LEU A 85 19.57 -7.02 -10.48
C LEU A 85 20.88 -7.24 -9.72
N LEU A 86 21.49 -8.42 -9.87
CA LEU A 86 22.67 -8.83 -9.10
C LEU A 86 23.98 -8.57 -9.83
N PHE A 87 23.97 -8.55 -11.17
CA PHE A 87 25.12 -8.40 -12.06
C PHE A 87 24.90 -7.25 -13.03
#